data_AF-A0A6A3HSZ8-F1
#
_entry.id   AF-A0A6A3HSZ8-F1
#
_cell.length_a   1.000
_cell.length_b   1.000
_cell.length_c   1.000
_cell.angle_alpha   90.00
_cell.angle_beta   90.00
_cell.angle_gamma   90.00
#
_symmetry.space_group_name_H-M   'P 1'
#
loop_
_entity.id
_entity.type
_entity.pdbx_description
1 polymer ?
#
loop_
_entity_poly.entity_id
_entity_poly.type
_entity_poly.pdbx_seq_one_letter_code
_entity_poly.pdbx_strand_id
1 'polypeptide(L)'
;MKISIPFATLVFTLAFTPTSATLSIPSTNDTERAATLNATSFEIANVARQFLVGDTYYPLNPGPVMTIPSLYYTTLMSQVATLSALENPNASTIETALQALGPYKSLESFKAGYDALESAGLIDTPQAFDNSDENFGA
;
A
#
# COMPACT_ATOMS: atom_id res chain seq x y z
N MET A 1 43.79 -27.04 45.06
CA MET A 1 44.09 -25.65 44.67
C MET A 1 43.14 -25.28 43.53
N LYS A 2 42.10 -24.47 43.78
CA LYS A 2 41.12 -24.07 42.76
C LYS A 2 41.65 -22.82 42.05
N ILE A 3 41.94 -22.93 40.77
CA ILE A 3 42.35 -21.81 39.92
C ILE A 3 41.07 -21.20 39.32
N SER A 4 40.77 -19.97 39.72
CA SER A 4 39.67 -19.18 39.16
C SER A 4 40.20 -18.39 37.98
N ILE A 5 39.66 -18.64 36.78
CA ILE A 5 40.01 -17.90 35.56
C ILE A 5 38.90 -16.86 35.32
N PRO A 6 39.19 -15.54 35.31
CA PRO A 6 38.17 -14.55 34.97
C PRO A 6 37.86 -14.60 33.48
N PHE A 7 36.58 -14.79 33.15
CA PHE A 7 36.07 -14.75 31.79
C PHE A 7 35.90 -13.28 31.39
N ALA A 8 36.83 -12.73 30.62
CA ALA A 8 36.70 -11.39 30.07
C ALA A 8 35.81 -11.46 28.81
N THR A 9 34.57 -10.99 28.92
CA THR A 9 33.65 -10.88 27.77
C THR A 9 34.13 -9.75 26.86
N LEU A 10 34.75 -10.11 25.73
CA LEU A 10 35.10 -9.16 24.67
C LEU A 10 33.82 -8.78 23.92
N VAL A 11 33.27 -7.60 24.18
CA VAL A 11 32.14 -7.06 23.41
C VAL A 11 32.70 -6.48 22.11
N PHE A 12 32.54 -7.22 21.01
CA PHE A 12 32.89 -6.75 19.67
C PHE A 12 31.73 -5.89 19.14
N THR A 13 31.80 -4.57 19.35
CA THR A 13 30.86 -3.62 18.74
C THR A 13 31.18 -3.48 17.25
N LEU A 14 30.36 -4.09 16.38
CA LEU A 14 30.33 -3.75 14.96
C LEU A 14 29.78 -2.32 14.81
N ALA A 15 30.68 -1.35 14.72
CA ALA A 15 30.32 -0.01 14.28
C ALA A 15 30.06 -0.08 12.76
N PHE A 16 28.79 -0.17 12.37
CA PHE A 16 28.37 0.09 10.99
C PHE A 16 28.51 1.59 10.72
N THR A 17 29.71 2.03 10.35
CA THR A 17 29.88 3.35 9.76
C THR A 17 29.35 3.28 8.33
N PRO A 18 28.33 4.08 7.96
CA PRO A 18 27.89 4.16 6.57
C PRO A 18 29.04 4.77 5.75
N THR A 19 29.75 3.94 5.00
CA THR A 19 30.75 4.41 4.05
C THR A 19 30.01 4.97 2.84
N SER A 20 30.03 6.29 2.67
CA SER A 20 29.66 6.91 1.40
C SER A 20 30.64 6.41 0.33
N ALA A 21 30.21 5.47 -0.51
CA ALA A 21 31.03 4.97 -1.59
C ALA A 21 31.24 6.07 -2.63
N THR A 22 32.48 6.48 -2.86
CA THR A 22 32.84 7.33 -4.00
C THR A 22 32.71 6.51 -5.29
N LEU A 23 31.93 7.02 -6.24
CA LEU A 23 31.77 6.37 -7.55
C LEU A 23 33.12 6.36 -8.28
N SER A 24 33.52 5.20 -8.80
CA SER A 24 34.77 5.03 -9.54
C SER A 24 34.60 4.16 -10.78
N ILE A 25 35.39 4.44 -11.82
CA ILE A 25 35.43 3.68 -13.07
C ILE A 25 36.23 2.38 -12.81
N PRO A 26 35.74 1.20 -13.26
CA PRO A 26 36.46 -0.06 -13.07
C PRO A 26 37.84 -0.06 -13.73
N SER A 27 38.84 -0.61 -13.03
CA SER A 27 40.13 -0.96 -13.65
C SER A 27 40.08 -2.42 -14.13
N THR A 28 40.92 -2.79 -15.09
CA THR A 28 40.95 -4.16 -15.65
C THR A 28 41.31 -5.23 -14.62
N ASN A 29 41.87 -4.83 -13.47
CA ASN A 29 42.38 -5.74 -12.44
C ASN A 29 41.53 -5.68 -11.14
N ASP A 30 40.36 -5.03 -11.18
CA ASP A 30 39.45 -4.93 -10.03
C ASP A 30 38.67 -6.25 -9.83
N THR A 31 39.36 -7.23 -9.25
CA THR A 31 38.86 -8.59 -9.03
C THR A 31 37.73 -8.65 -7.99
N GLU A 32 37.75 -7.78 -6.97
CA GLU A 32 36.69 -7.71 -5.95
C GLU A 32 35.38 -7.20 -6.53
N ARG A 33 35.43 -6.14 -7.36
CA ARG A 33 34.24 -5.65 -8.05
C ARG A 33 33.73 -6.65 -9.08
N ALA A 34 34.62 -7.31 -9.82
CA ALA A 34 34.24 -8.36 -10.76
C ALA A 34 33.57 -9.56 -10.06
N ALA A 35 34.09 -9.98 -8.90
CA ALA A 35 33.48 -11.02 -8.07
C ALA A 35 32.11 -10.60 -7.54
N THR A 36 31.98 -9.36 -7.06
CA THR A 36 30.69 -8.80 -6.62
C THR A 36 29.68 -8.77 -7.76
N LEU A 37 30.06 -8.25 -8.94
CA LEU A 37 29.18 -8.23 -10.11
C LEU A 37 28.74 -9.64 -10.51
N ASN A 38 29.65 -10.62 -10.52
CA ASN A 38 29.32 -12.00 -10.86
C ASN A 38 28.41 -12.66 -9.81
N ALA A 39 28.58 -12.34 -8.52
CA ALA A 39 27.70 -12.81 -7.47
C ALA A 39 26.28 -12.21 -7.59
N THR A 40 26.18 -10.93 -7.95
CA THR A 40 24.89 -10.22 -8.06
C THR A 40 24.22 -10.34 -9.44
N SER A 41 24.94 -10.78 -10.48
CA SER A 41 24.44 -10.80 -11.86
C SER A 41 23.22 -11.70 -12.04
N PHE A 42 23.12 -12.76 -11.23
CA PHE A 42 22.02 -13.72 -11.25
C PHE A 42 20.87 -13.37 -10.29
N GLU A 43 21.05 -12.36 -9.42
CA GLU A 43 20.00 -11.92 -8.49
C GLU A 43 18.87 -11.16 -9.23
N ILE A 44 19.19 -10.54 -10.37
CA ILE A 44 18.24 -9.79 -11.19
C ILE A 44 17.73 -10.68 -12.32
N ALA A 45 16.87 -11.65 -11.99
CA ALA A 45 16.11 -12.40 -12.99
C ALA A 45 14.73 -11.75 -13.19
N ASN A 46 14.41 -11.37 -14.43
CA ASN A 46 13.06 -10.92 -14.77
C ASN A 46 12.09 -12.10 -14.74
N VAL A 47 11.29 -12.18 -13.68
CA VAL A 47 10.23 -13.18 -13.55
C VAL A 47 8.88 -12.55 -13.89
N ALA A 48 7.95 -13.38 -14.39
CA ALA A 48 6.57 -12.95 -14.54
C ALA A 48 6.00 -12.61 -13.16
N ARG A 49 5.48 -11.39 -13.01
CA ARG A 49 4.92 -10.90 -11.75
C ARG A 49 3.41 -10.78 -11.88
N GLN A 50 2.73 -11.03 -10.77
CA GLN A 50 1.28 -10.94 -10.69
C GLN A 50 0.90 -10.18 -9.42
N PHE A 51 -0.22 -9.48 -9.50
CA PHE A 51 -0.79 -8.68 -8.43
C PHE A 51 -2.18 -9.22 -8.09
N LEU A 52 -2.41 -9.56 -6.83
CA LEU A 52 -3.69 -10.08 -6.38
C LEU A 52 -4.62 -8.93 -5.93
N VAL A 53 -5.80 -8.84 -6.54
CA VAL A 53 -6.87 -7.92 -6.13
C VAL A 53 -8.13 -8.75 -5.92
N GLY A 54 -8.59 -8.85 -4.67
CA GLY A 54 -9.62 -9.83 -4.30
C GLY A 54 -9.16 -11.24 -4.65
N ASP A 55 -9.92 -11.92 -5.51
CA ASP A 55 -9.61 -13.28 -5.98
C ASP A 55 -8.94 -13.32 -7.37
N THR A 56 -8.64 -12.16 -7.97
CA THR A 56 -8.12 -12.08 -9.35
C THR A 56 -6.66 -11.66 -9.38
N TYR A 57 -5.84 -12.41 -10.14
CA TYR A 57 -4.45 -12.07 -10.41
C TYR A 57 -4.31 -11.24 -11.69
N TYR A 58 -3.69 -10.07 -11.58
CA TYR A 58 -3.39 -9.17 -12.68
C TYR A 58 -1.90 -9.24 -13.05
N PRO A 59 -1.55 -9.40 -14.34
CA PRO A 59 -0.15 -9.44 -14.76
C PRO A 59 0.51 -8.07 -14.58
N LEU A 60 1.74 -8.08 -14.07
CA LEU A 60 2.61 -6.91 -13.99
C LEU A 60 3.75 -7.04 -14.98
N ASN A 61 4.38 -5.92 -15.33
CA ASN A 61 5.61 -5.93 -16.10
C ASN A 61 6.64 -6.86 -15.41
N PRO A 62 7.29 -7.79 -16.15
CA PRO A 62 8.33 -8.64 -15.58
C PRO A 62 9.40 -7.82 -14.85
N GLY A 63 9.95 -8.37 -13.78
CA GLY A 63 10.93 -7.68 -12.96
C GLY A 63 11.67 -8.62 -12.01
N PRO A 64 12.61 -8.09 -11.21
CA PRO A 64 13.49 -8.91 -10.37
C PRO A 64 12.70 -9.77 -9.39
N VAL A 65 13.31 -10.90 -9.01
CA VAL A 65 12.79 -11.83 -8.01
C VAL A 65 12.48 -11.08 -6.70
N MET A 66 11.25 -11.23 -6.20
CA MET A 66 10.73 -10.48 -5.05
C MET A 66 11.13 -11.10 -3.70
N THR A 67 12.40 -11.45 -3.49
CA THR A 67 12.88 -11.84 -2.14
C THR A 67 12.74 -10.69 -1.15
N ILE A 68 12.72 -9.44 -1.63
CA ILE A 68 12.38 -8.23 -0.90
C ILE A 68 11.17 -7.58 -1.61
N PRO A 69 10.12 -7.14 -0.89
CA PRO A 69 9.02 -6.42 -1.50
C PRO A 69 9.57 -5.23 -2.29
N SER A 70 9.41 -5.25 -3.61
CA SER A 70 9.88 -4.13 -4.44
C SER A 70 9.17 -2.84 -4.02
N LEU A 71 9.83 -1.69 -4.13
CA LEU A 71 9.21 -0.38 -3.87
C LEU A 71 7.91 -0.20 -4.66
N TYR A 72 7.85 -0.76 -5.86
CA TYR A 72 6.65 -0.78 -6.69
C TYR A 72 5.50 -1.56 -6.04
N TYR A 73 5.76 -2.77 -5.54
CA TYR A 73 4.77 -3.58 -4.83
C TYR A 73 4.27 -2.91 -3.54
N THR A 74 5.17 -2.32 -2.76
CA THR A 74 4.79 -1.61 -1.52
C THR A 74 3.90 -0.41 -1.81
N THR A 75 4.19 0.34 -2.88
CA THR A 75 3.36 1.47 -3.31
C THR A 75 1.98 1.02 -3.77
N LEU A 76 1.90 -0.03 -4.60
CA LEU A 76 0.62 -0.58 -5.04
C LEU A 76 -0.24 -1.06 -3.87
N MET A 77 0.35 -1.75 -2.89
CA MET A 77 -0.37 -2.22 -1.71
C MET A 77 -0.86 -1.06 -0.84
N SER A 78 -0.07 0.00 -0.70
CA SER A 78 -0.49 1.22 0.00
C SER A 78 -1.67 1.91 -0.69
N GLN A 79 -1.64 2.00 -2.02
CA GLN A 79 -2.73 2.56 -2.82
C GLN A 79 -4.00 1.72 -2.73
N VAL A 80 -3.89 0.38 -2.86
CA VAL A 80 -5.03 -0.52 -2.70
C VAL A 80 -5.62 -0.40 -1.30
N ALA A 81 -4.79 -0.38 -0.25
CA ALA A 81 -5.28 -0.19 1.11
C ALA A 81 -6.03 1.14 1.29
N THR A 82 -5.57 2.22 0.64
CA THR A 82 -6.25 3.52 0.67
C THR A 82 -7.62 3.45 -0.01
N LEU A 83 -7.71 2.81 -1.18
CA LEU A 83 -8.97 2.66 -1.91
C LEU A 83 -9.94 1.73 -1.17
N SER A 84 -9.48 0.62 -0.62
CA SER A 84 -10.30 -0.28 0.19
C SER A 84 -10.82 0.38 1.46
N ALA A 85 -10.09 1.34 2.04
CA ALA A 85 -10.59 2.12 3.17
C ALA A 85 -11.73 3.09 2.78
N LEU A 86 -11.87 3.43 1.50
CA LEU A 86 -12.99 4.24 0.99
C LEU A 86 -14.23 3.42 0.65
N GLU A 87 -14.13 2.08 0.61
CA GLU A 87 -15.29 1.23 0.37
C GLU A 87 -16.26 1.33 1.56
N ASN A 88 -17.50 1.72 1.27
CA ASN A 88 -18.56 1.72 2.29
C ASN A 88 -19.05 0.27 2.49
N PRO A 89 -18.86 -0.36 3.66
CA PRO A 89 -19.30 -1.74 3.90
C PRO A 89 -20.83 -1.91 3.78
N ASN A 90 -21.59 -0.82 3.90
CA ASN A 90 -23.04 -0.82 3.79
C ASN A 90 -23.55 -0.58 2.37
N ALA A 91 -22.68 -0.47 1.35
CA ALA A 91 -23.07 -0.09 -0.02
C ALA A 91 -24.25 -0.92 -0.57
N SER A 92 -24.24 -2.24 -0.40
CA SER A 92 -25.33 -3.12 -0.87
C SER A 92 -26.63 -2.92 -0.07
N THR A 93 -26.53 -2.68 1.24
CA THR A 93 -27.68 -2.36 2.10
C THR A 93 -28.31 -1.02 1.70
N ILE A 94 -27.47 -0.02 1.42
CA ILE A 94 -27.89 1.30 0.96
C ILE A 94 -28.60 1.18 -0.40
N GLU A 95 -28.02 0.45 -1.35
CA GLU A 95 -28.64 0.22 -2.66
C GLU A 95 -30.02 -0.41 -2.52
N THR A 96 -30.13 -1.48 -1.72
CA THR A 96 -31.40 -2.19 -1.50
C THR A 96 -32.44 -1.27 -0.86
N ALA A 97 -32.05 -0.49 0.15
CA ALA A 97 -32.93 0.47 0.82
C ALA A 97 -33.38 1.58 -0.14
N LEU A 98 -32.47 2.12 -0.95
CA LEU A 98 -32.80 3.14 -1.95
C LEU A 98 -33.76 2.60 -3.02
N GLN A 99 -33.59 1.36 -3.46
CA GLN A 99 -34.49 0.73 -4.43
C GLN A 99 -35.90 0.52 -3.82
N ALA A 100 -35.99 0.15 -2.54
CA ALA A 100 -37.26 -0.08 -1.84
C ALA A 100 -38.05 1.22 -1.58
N LEU A 101 -37.36 2.33 -1.35
CA LEU A 101 -37.98 3.65 -1.05
C LEU A 101 -38.33 4.44 -2.31
N GLY A 102 -37.91 3.97 -3.50
CA GLY A 102 -38.30 4.57 -4.77
C GLY A 102 -39.79 4.35 -5.12
N PRO A 103 -40.32 5.05 -6.14
CA PRO A 103 -39.60 5.90 -7.09
C PRO A 103 -39.37 7.34 -6.61
N TYR A 104 -38.15 7.86 -6.80
CA TYR A 104 -37.77 9.25 -6.51
C TYR A 104 -38.19 10.20 -7.63
N LYS A 105 -39.38 10.77 -7.53
CA LYS A 105 -39.97 11.64 -8.57
C LYS A 105 -39.91 13.13 -8.23
N SER A 106 -39.43 13.47 -7.05
CA SER A 106 -39.26 14.84 -6.56
C SER A 106 -38.05 14.94 -5.64
N LEU A 107 -37.52 16.16 -5.46
CA LEU A 107 -36.47 16.45 -4.49
C LEU A 107 -36.85 15.98 -3.08
N GLU A 108 -38.11 16.16 -2.70
CA GLU A 108 -38.63 15.78 -1.39
C GLU A 108 -38.66 14.25 -1.19
N SER A 109 -39.08 13.50 -2.22
CA SER A 109 -39.00 12.03 -2.19
C SER A 109 -37.55 11.54 -2.15
N PHE A 110 -36.65 12.22 -2.85
CA PHE A 110 -35.23 11.91 -2.85
C PHE A 110 -34.60 12.19 -1.48
N LYS A 111 -34.94 13.32 -0.85
CA LYS A 111 -34.52 13.66 0.51
C LYS A 111 -35.02 12.64 1.53
N ALA A 112 -36.29 12.26 1.47
CA ALA A 112 -36.85 11.25 2.38
C ALA A 112 -36.12 9.89 2.30
N GLY A 113 -35.63 9.53 1.11
CA GLY A 113 -34.78 8.34 0.93
C GLY A 113 -33.47 8.43 1.72
N TYR A 114 -32.78 9.57 1.62
CA TYR A 114 -31.52 9.80 2.35
C TYR A 114 -31.73 10.00 3.86
N ASP A 115 -32.78 10.70 4.28
CA ASP A 115 -33.13 10.85 5.69
C ASP A 115 -33.40 9.48 6.35
N ALA A 116 -33.99 8.53 5.61
CA ALA A 116 -34.20 7.15 6.08
C ALA A 116 -32.88 6.36 6.22
N LEU A 117 -31.93 6.57 5.29
CA LEU A 117 -30.61 5.94 5.38
C LEU A 117 -29.77 6.52 6.53
N GLU A 118 -29.86 7.83 6.78
CA GLU A 118 -29.23 8.49 7.91
C GLU A 118 -29.83 8.02 9.24
N SER A 119 -31.16 7.93 9.31
CA SER A 119 -31.85 7.37 10.49
C SER A 119 -31.45 5.92 10.78
N ALA A 120 -31.08 5.16 9.75
CA ALA A 120 -30.56 3.80 9.87
C ALA A 120 -29.05 3.74 10.16
N GLY A 121 -28.36 4.89 10.23
CA GLY A 121 -26.92 4.99 10.48
C GLY A 121 -26.06 4.47 9.31
N LEU A 122 -26.58 4.47 8.09
CA LEU A 122 -25.91 3.90 6.92
C LEU A 122 -25.03 4.91 6.18
N ILE A 123 -25.52 6.15 6.05
CA ILE A 123 -24.80 7.30 5.47
C ILE A 123 -25.30 8.59 6.11
N ASP A 124 -24.46 9.62 6.15
CA ASP A 124 -24.90 10.96 6.51
C ASP A 124 -25.72 11.59 5.36
N THR A 125 -26.63 12.51 5.70
CA THR A 125 -27.40 13.21 4.67
C THR A 125 -26.47 14.07 3.79
N PRO A 126 -26.51 13.90 2.45
CA PRO A 126 -25.70 14.67 1.52
C PRO A 126 -25.89 16.18 1.67
N GLN A 127 -24.79 16.92 1.65
CA GLN A 127 -24.81 18.39 1.59
C GLN A 127 -25.48 18.92 0.32
N ALA A 128 -25.66 18.10 -0.71
CA ALA A 128 -26.36 18.47 -1.94
C ALA A 128 -27.84 18.86 -1.74
N PHE A 129 -28.41 18.63 -0.55
CA PHE A 129 -29.74 19.12 -0.18
C PHE A 129 -29.75 20.55 0.36
N ASP A 130 -28.59 21.11 0.69
CA ASP A 130 -28.42 22.52 0.97
C ASP A 130 -28.22 23.27 -0.37
N ASN A 131 -29.30 23.90 -0.84
CA ASN A 131 -29.30 24.66 -2.09
C ASN A 131 -28.82 26.12 -1.91
N SER A 132 -28.14 26.44 -0.80
CA SER A 132 -27.57 27.76 -0.59
C SER A 132 -26.39 28.02 -1.53
N ASP A 133 -26.21 29.30 -1.92
CA ASP A 133 -25.05 29.72 -2.71
C ASP A 133 -23.75 29.54 -1.91
N GLU A 134 -23.82 29.63 -0.59
CA GLU A 134 -22.73 29.36 0.35
C GLU A 134 -22.24 27.90 0.25
N ASN A 135 -23.14 26.92 0.17
CA ASN A 135 -22.77 25.51 -0.02
C ASN A 135 -22.21 25.24 -1.44
N PHE A 136 -22.59 26.04 -2.44
CA PHE A 136 -22.02 25.98 -3.78
C PHE A 136 -20.60 26.58 -3.88
N GLY A 137 -20.13 27.26 -2.82
CA GLY A 137 -18.76 27.74 -2.68
C GLY A 137 -18.58 29.26 -2.88
N ALA A 138 -19.56 30.07 -2.47
CA ALA A 138 -19.43 31.52 -2.38
C ALA A 138 -18.39 31.99 -1.35
#